data_AF-A0A4Q5LHW4-F1
#
_entry.id   AF-A0A4Q5LHW4-F1
#
_cell.length_a   1.000
_cell.length_b   1.000
_cell.length_c   1.000
_cell.angle_alpha   90.00
_cell.angle_beta   90.00
_cell.angle_gamma   90.00
#
_symmetry.space_group_name_H-M   'P 1'
#
loop_
_entity.id
_entity.type
_entity.pdbx_description
1 polymer ?
#
loop_
_entity_poly.entity_id
_entity_poly.type
_entity_poly.pdbx_seq_one_letter_code
_entity_poly.pdbx_strand_id
1 'polypeptide(L)'
;MQDATPPLRPEGRRGRPPRQTKAPITWSVRGVTRDTRTLLEQAAGRVGKTLGQYLNEDVRVCVEQQLHLLPPPASMVALQKQVHYLRQLVENLATMVRHSPPRPAADPSAGQ
;
A
#
# COMPACT_ATOMS: atom_id res chain seq x y z
N MET A 1 -57.28 -22.09 44.56
CA MET A 1 -56.01 -22.18 43.83
C MET A 1 -55.86 -20.88 43.04
N GLN A 2 -55.01 -19.97 43.51
CA GLN A 2 -54.71 -18.71 42.81
C GLN A 2 -53.34 -18.89 42.16
N ASP A 3 -53.32 -19.06 40.83
CA ASP A 3 -52.08 -19.15 40.05
C ASP A 3 -51.51 -17.75 39.83
N ALA A 4 -50.38 -17.48 40.48
CA ALA A 4 -49.57 -16.30 40.23
C ALA A 4 -48.68 -16.55 39.01
N THR A 5 -48.93 -15.84 37.91
CA THR A 5 -48.00 -15.78 36.76
C THR A 5 -47.53 -14.34 36.59
N PRO A 6 -46.23 -14.03 36.75
CA PRO A 6 -45.69 -12.70 36.45
C PRO A 6 -45.47 -12.53 34.93
N PRO A 7 -45.55 -11.30 34.37
CA PRO A 7 -45.41 -11.07 32.94
C PRO A 7 -43.95 -11.24 32.48
N LEU A 8 -43.76 -11.93 31.36
CA LEU A 8 -42.49 -12.11 30.68
C LEU A 8 -41.93 -10.75 30.19
N ARG A 9 -40.64 -10.53 30.43
CA ARG A 9 -39.87 -9.31 30.11
C ARG A 9 -39.89 -9.02 28.60
N PRO A 10 -39.82 -7.76 28.15
CA PRO A 10 -39.73 -7.43 26.74
C PRO A 10 -38.38 -7.89 26.17
N GLU A 11 -38.47 -8.89 25.28
CA GLU A 11 -37.41 -9.37 24.40
C GLU A 11 -36.71 -8.23 23.66
N GLY A 12 -35.38 -8.39 23.54
CA GLY A 12 -34.42 -7.35 23.21
C GLY A 12 -34.72 -6.50 21.98
N ARG A 13 -34.26 -5.24 22.07
CA ARG A 13 -34.15 -4.32 20.94
C ARG A 13 -33.46 -5.04 19.78
N ARG A 14 -34.23 -5.36 18.74
CA ARG A 14 -33.71 -5.80 17.44
C ARG A 14 -32.72 -4.74 16.98
N GLY A 15 -31.43 -5.04 17.12
CA GLY A 15 -30.36 -4.24 16.58
C GLY A 15 -30.61 -4.09 15.09
N ARG A 16 -30.79 -2.86 14.63
CA ARG A 16 -30.86 -2.52 13.21
C ARG A 16 -29.70 -3.24 12.50
N PRO A 17 -29.95 -4.02 11.43
CA PRO A 17 -28.87 -4.69 10.71
C PRO A 17 -27.83 -3.65 10.27
N PRO A 18 -26.52 -3.97 10.30
CA PRO A 18 -25.48 -3.04 9.92
C PRO A 18 -25.76 -2.56 8.49
N ARG A 19 -25.93 -1.25 8.34
CA ARG A 19 -26.18 -0.64 7.05
C ARG A 19 -24.94 -0.89 6.21
N GLN A 20 -25.03 -1.77 5.20
CA GLN A 20 -24.03 -1.87 4.14
C GLN A 20 -24.09 -0.59 3.31
N THR A 21 -23.58 0.52 3.87
CA THR A 21 -23.33 1.71 3.07
C THR A 21 -22.07 1.44 2.28
N LYS A 22 -22.25 1.03 1.03
CA LYS A 22 -21.30 1.19 -0.09
C LYS A 22 -21.05 2.68 -0.40
N ALA A 23 -21.22 3.55 0.60
CA ALA A 23 -21.05 4.98 0.47
C ALA A 23 -19.55 5.30 0.58
N PRO A 24 -19.04 6.23 -0.22
CA PRO A 24 -17.66 6.70 -0.09
C PRO A 24 -17.37 7.14 1.34
N ILE A 25 -16.13 6.94 1.80
CA ILE A 25 -15.69 7.45 3.11
C ILE A 25 -15.74 8.97 3.06
N THR A 26 -16.66 9.55 3.82
CA THR A 26 -16.78 11.00 3.94
C THR A 26 -15.75 11.52 4.95
N TRP A 27 -14.89 12.41 4.51
CA TRP A 27 -13.94 13.12 5.36
C TRP A 27 -14.21 14.62 5.31
N SER A 28 -13.87 15.32 6.39
CA SER A 28 -14.05 16.78 6.52
C SER A 28 -12.71 17.49 6.56
N VAL A 29 -12.60 18.61 5.85
CA VAL A 29 -11.40 19.46 5.87
C VAL A 29 -11.56 20.53 6.94
N ARG A 30 -10.58 20.68 7.82
CA ARG A 30 -10.54 21.74 8.84
C ARG A 30 -9.61 22.87 8.39
N GLY A 31 -9.83 24.07 8.93
CA GLY A 31 -8.97 25.24 8.66
C GLY A 31 -9.17 25.90 7.30
N VAL A 32 -10.20 25.52 6.52
CA VAL A 32 -10.51 26.15 5.24
C VAL A 32 -11.35 27.40 5.48
N THR A 33 -10.87 28.56 5.03
CA THR A 33 -11.63 29.81 5.09
C THR A 33 -12.82 29.77 4.13
N ARG A 34 -13.84 30.63 4.37
CA ARG A 34 -14.99 30.73 3.47
C ARG A 34 -14.58 31.13 2.06
N ASP A 35 -13.68 32.08 1.93
CA ASP A 35 -13.20 32.57 0.63
C ASP A 35 -12.47 31.48 -0.14
N THR A 36 -11.59 30.73 0.53
CA THR A 36 -10.91 29.57 -0.09
C THR A 36 -11.93 28.52 -0.54
N ARG A 37 -12.95 28.23 0.26
CA ARG A 37 -14.01 27.29 -0.11
C ARG A 37 -14.76 27.77 -1.35
N THR A 38 -15.16 29.03 -1.41
CA THR A 38 -15.87 29.60 -2.57
C THR A 38 -15.01 29.52 -3.83
N LEU A 39 -13.71 29.79 -3.72
CA LEU A 39 -12.77 29.65 -4.84
C LEU A 39 -12.71 28.19 -5.34
N LEU A 40 -12.61 27.23 -4.42
CA LEU A 40 -12.61 25.81 -4.77
C LEU A 40 -13.94 25.36 -5.40
N GLU A 41 -15.07 25.86 -4.90
CA GLU A 41 -16.39 25.58 -5.48
C GLU A 41 -16.52 26.14 -6.90
N GLN A 42 -16.01 27.34 -7.15
CA GLN A 42 -15.95 27.92 -8.49
C GLN A 42 -15.05 27.11 -9.42
N ALA A 43 -13.86 26.69 -8.95
CA ALA A 43 -12.94 25.87 -9.72
C ALA A 43 -13.55 24.51 -10.06
N ALA A 44 -14.18 23.84 -9.08
CA ALA A 44 -14.89 22.59 -9.28
C ALA A 44 -16.04 22.73 -10.28
N GLY A 45 -16.81 23.82 -10.18
CA GLY A 45 -17.89 24.14 -11.12
C GLY A 45 -17.42 24.30 -12.56
N ARG A 46 -16.25 24.92 -12.79
CA ARG A 46 -15.68 25.08 -14.14
C ARG A 46 -15.33 23.76 -14.82
N VAL A 47 -14.98 22.74 -14.04
CA VAL A 47 -14.64 21.40 -14.55
C VAL A 47 -15.78 20.39 -14.42
N GLY A 48 -16.99 20.85 -14.02
CA GLY A 48 -18.17 20.00 -13.87
C GLY A 48 -18.07 18.95 -12.76
N LYS A 49 -17.20 19.15 -11.77
CA LYS A 49 -16.99 18.23 -10.65
C LYS A 49 -17.63 18.78 -9.38
N THR A 50 -18.00 17.89 -8.46
CA THR A 50 -18.33 18.32 -7.10
C THR A 50 -17.09 18.82 -6.37
N LEU A 51 -17.24 19.71 -5.39
CA LEU A 51 -16.13 20.18 -4.56
C LEU A 51 -15.30 19.02 -3.97
N GLY A 52 -15.98 17.96 -3.49
CA GLY A 52 -15.31 16.79 -2.93
C GLY A 52 -14.52 16.00 -3.96
N GLN A 53 -15.06 15.80 -5.17
CA GLN A 53 -14.33 15.13 -6.26
C GLN A 53 -13.11 15.94 -6.71
N TYR A 54 -13.30 17.24 -6.89
CA TYR A 54 -12.23 18.16 -7.26
C TYR A 54 -11.06 18.11 -6.27
N LEU A 55 -11.37 18.22 -4.98
CA LEU A 55 -10.35 18.20 -3.93
C LEU A 55 -9.68 16.83 -3.78
N ASN A 56 -10.43 15.74 -3.88
CA ASN A 56 -9.87 14.38 -3.81
C ASN A 56 -8.83 14.14 -4.91
N GLU A 57 -9.09 14.62 -6.12
CA GLU A 57 -8.20 14.47 -7.26
C GLU A 57 -6.92 15.29 -7.08
N ASP A 58 -7.05 16.56 -6.68
CA ASP A 58 -5.90 17.44 -6.40
C ASP A 58 -5.00 16.87 -5.29
N VAL A 59 -5.60 16.41 -4.18
CA VAL A 59 -4.84 15.79 -3.08
C VAL A 59 -4.12 14.54 -3.54
N ARG A 60 -4.76 13.70 -4.36
CA ARG A 60 -4.16 12.48 -4.89
C ARG A 60 -2.95 12.80 -5.77
N VAL A 61 -3.10 13.72 -6.72
CA VAL A 61 -2.03 14.14 -7.62
C VAL A 61 -0.87 14.74 -6.83
N CYS A 62 -1.17 15.59 -5.84
CA CYS A 62 -0.16 16.19 -4.96
C CYS A 62 0.65 15.13 -4.21
N VAL A 63 -0.03 14.13 -3.61
CA VAL A 63 0.64 13.04 -2.89
C VAL A 63 1.47 12.16 -3.83
N GLU A 64 0.97 11.82 -5.01
CA GLU A 64 1.72 11.04 -6.00
C GLU A 64 3.00 11.77 -6.43
N GLN A 65 2.93 13.07 -6.69
CA GLN A 65 4.09 13.91 -7.00
C GLN A 65 5.08 13.96 -5.83
N GLN A 66 4.58 14.14 -4.60
CA GLN A 66 5.43 14.24 -3.42
C GLN A 66 6.11 12.90 -3.09
N LEU A 67 5.43 11.77 -3.27
CA LEU A 67 6.00 10.43 -3.11
C LEU A 67 7.10 10.15 -4.14
N HIS A 68 7.02 10.70 -5.35
CA HIS A 68 8.07 10.57 -6.36
C HIS A 68 9.32 11.40 -6.01
N LEU A 69 9.15 12.50 -5.27
CA LEU A 69 10.25 13.37 -4.84
C LEU A 69 10.86 12.94 -3.50
N LEU A 70 10.14 12.13 -2.71
CA LEU A 70 10.66 11.63 -1.46
C LEU A 70 11.81 10.65 -1.72
N PRO A 71 12.94 10.79 -1.01
CA PRO A 71 13.98 9.78 -1.07
C PRO A 71 13.36 8.44 -0.66
N PRO A 72 13.73 7.34 -1.35
CA PRO A 72 13.18 6.04 -1.04
C PRO A 72 13.43 5.71 0.43
N PRO A 73 12.50 5.01 1.09
CA PRO A 73 12.65 4.68 2.50
C PRO A 73 13.99 3.96 2.73
N ALA A 74 14.62 4.19 3.88
CA ALA A 74 15.94 3.65 4.19
C ALA A 74 16.01 2.11 4.02
N SER A 75 14.89 1.42 4.26
CA SER A 75 14.72 -0.01 4.01
C SER A 75 14.88 -0.38 2.52
N MET A 76 14.32 0.42 1.61
CA MET A 76 14.44 0.23 0.17
C MET A 76 15.87 0.47 -0.31
N VAL A 77 16.56 1.47 0.25
CA VAL A 77 17.99 1.70 -0.04
C VAL A 77 18.86 0.53 0.45
N ALA A 78 18.57 -0.01 1.63
CA ALA A 78 19.28 -1.18 2.16
C ALA A 78 19.07 -2.42 1.29
N LEU A 79 17.83 -2.66 0.85
CA LEU A 79 17.50 -3.76 -0.06
C LEU A 79 18.22 -3.62 -1.41
N GLN A 80 18.27 -2.40 -1.98
CA GLN A 80 19.02 -2.15 -3.22
C GLN A 80 20.51 -2.47 -3.07
N LYS A 81 21.12 -2.10 -1.94
CA LYS A 81 22.52 -2.45 -1.65
C LYS A 81 22.73 -3.95 -1.54
N GLN A 82 21.81 -4.67 -0.89
CA GLN A 82 21.88 -6.13 -0.77
C GLN A 82 21.74 -6.82 -2.13
N VAL A 83 20.79 -6.39 -2.96
CA VAL A 83 20.63 -6.92 -4.33
C VAL A 83 21.89 -6.67 -5.17
N HIS A 84 22.47 -5.46 -5.07
CA HIS A 84 23.71 -5.14 -5.76
C HIS A 84 24.87 -6.03 -5.32
N TYR A 85 25.04 -6.21 -4.00
CA TYR A 85 26.08 -7.08 -3.45
C TYR A 85 25.92 -8.54 -3.90
N LEU A 86 24.70 -9.08 -3.86
CA LEU A 86 24.41 -10.43 -4.35
C LEU A 86 24.76 -10.57 -5.83
N ARG A 87 24.45 -9.56 -6.65
CA ARG A 87 24.81 -9.56 -8.07
C ARG A 87 26.32 -9.63 -8.27
N GLN A 88 27.09 -8.85 -7.52
CA GLN A 88 28.55 -8.90 -7.58
C GLN A 88 29.11 -10.27 -7.18
N LEU A 89 28.57 -10.89 -6.13
CA LEU A 89 28.97 -12.24 -5.74
C LEU A 89 28.68 -13.27 -6.83
N VAL A 90 27.51 -13.21 -7.47
CA VAL A 90 27.15 -14.11 -8.58
C VAL A 90 28.08 -13.89 -9.77
N GLU A 91 28.39 -12.64 -10.12
CA GLU A 91 29.33 -12.32 -11.20
C GLU A 91 30.74 -12.86 -10.91
N ASN A 92 31.22 -12.74 -9.67
CA ASN A 92 32.51 -13.30 -9.23
C ASN A 92 32.53 -14.83 -9.22
N LEU A 93 31.43 -15.49 -8.83
CA LEU A 93 31.32 -16.95 -8.92
C LEU A 93 31.30 -17.40 -10.38
N ALA A 94 30.57 -16.68 -11.24
CA ALA A 94 30.49 -16.99 -12.66
C ALA A 94 31.85 -16.84 -13.36
N THR A 95 32.66 -15.85 -12.98
CA THR A 95 34.04 -15.75 -13.47
C THR A 95 34.86 -16.92 -12.97
N MET A 96 34.85 -17.26 -11.68
CA MET A 96 35.63 -18.41 -11.17
C MET A 96 35.26 -19.74 -11.83
N VAL A 97 33.97 -20.01 -12.04
CA VAL A 97 33.52 -21.24 -12.73
C VAL A 97 34.02 -21.29 -14.17
N ARG A 98 34.05 -20.16 -14.87
CA ARG A 98 34.60 -20.07 -16.24
C ARG A 98 36.12 -20.24 -16.29
N HIS A 99 36.83 -19.92 -15.20
CA HIS A 99 38.29 -20.07 -15.09
C HIS A 99 38.71 -21.40 -14.43
N SER A 100 37.77 -22.29 -14.12
CA SER A 100 38.10 -23.62 -13.59
C SER A 100 38.84 -24.43 -14.67
N PRO A 101 40.11 -24.83 -14.44
CA PRO A 101 40.86 -25.58 -15.44
C PRO A 101 40.20 -26.94 -15.68
N PRO A 102 40.29 -27.51 -16.90
CA PRO A 102 39.78 -28.85 -17.17
C PRO A 102 40.47 -29.84 -16.25
N ARG A 103 39.67 -30.71 -15.60
CA ARG A 103 40.17 -31.81 -14.76
C ARG A 103 41.21 -32.60 -15.57
N PRO A 104 42.46 -32.74 -15.11
CA PRO A 104 43.43 -33.55 -15.83
C PRO A 104 42.87 -34.97 -15.94
N ALA A 105 42.85 -35.50 -17.15
CA ALA A 105 42.43 -36.87 -17.43
C ALA A 105 43.26 -37.81 -16.54
N ALA A 106 42.60 -38.71 -15.83
CA ALA A 106 43.29 -39.71 -15.03
C ALA A 106 44.19 -40.54 -15.94
N ASP A 107 45.50 -40.46 -15.74
CA ASP A 107 46.49 -41.26 -16.46
C ASP A 107 46.23 -42.76 -16.21
N PRO A 108 45.99 -43.57 -17.25
CA PRO A 108 45.72 -45.00 -17.10
C PRO A 108 47.01 -45.85 -16.95
N SER A 109 48.13 -45.27 -16.50
CA SER A 109 49.43 -45.95 -16.44
C SER A 109 49.96 -46.06 -15.02
N ALA A 110 49.24 -46.77 -14.16
CA ALA A 110 49.76 -47.31 -12.90
C ALA A 110 49.25 -48.75 -12.75
N GLY A 111 49.89 -49.66 -13.49
CA GLY A 111 49.52 -51.07 -13.55
C GLY A 111 50.47 -51.84 -14.46
N GLN A 112 51.72 -51.94 -14.04
CA GLN A 112 52.63 -53.03 -14.42
C GLN A 112 53.27 -53.56 -13.14
#